data_AF-A0A956IH07-F1
#
_entry.id   AF-A0A956IH07-F1
#
_cell.length_a   1.000
_cell.length_b   1.000
_cell.length_c   1.000
_cell.angle_alpha   90.00
_cell.angle_beta   90.00
_cell.angle_gamma   90.00
#
_symmetry.space_group_name_H-M   'P 1'
#
loop_
_entity.id
_entity.type
_entity.pdbx_description
1 polymer ?
#
loop_
_entity_poly.entity_id
_entity_poly.type
_entity_poly.pdbx_seq_one_letter_code
_entity_poly.pdbx_strand_id
1 'polypeptide(L)'
;MGRRAIIGRGLWRAALRRGRSGLLLGSVVMSLGISACTGLIGTGEDGDGNGTCATPPCLPQDPVTQAVASLETTRFPRLSHLQWENTVRDLLYLDAPTGLSASFTGDPLGGIFDNNAEVMLVAASHWADYQTAAEDISATITSDPVALAKIVPADLPSDPTEAARAFVETFGRRAYRRPL
;
A
#
# COMPACT_ATOMS: atom_id res chain seq x y z
N MET A 1 -54.50 -38.91 34.22
CA MET A 1 -53.15 -39.16 34.78
C MET A 1 -52.15 -38.40 33.95
N GLY A 2 -51.21 -37.57 34.41
CA GLY A 2 -50.77 -37.12 35.72
C GLY A 2 -49.43 -36.39 35.49
N ARG A 3 -49.33 -35.13 35.96
CA ARG A 3 -48.19 -34.48 36.67
C ARG A 3 -46.77 -34.70 36.07
N ARG A 4 -45.87 -33.74 35.88
CA ARG A 4 -45.61 -32.42 36.48
C ARG A 4 -44.36 -31.84 35.80
N ALA A 5 -44.27 -30.52 35.71
CA ALA A 5 -43.05 -29.77 35.43
C ALA A 5 -42.01 -29.93 36.56
N ILE A 6 -40.72 -29.96 36.22
CA ILE A 6 -39.63 -29.58 37.15
C ILE A 6 -38.64 -28.67 36.41
N ILE A 7 -38.52 -27.49 37.02
CA ILE A 7 -37.67 -26.36 36.69
C ILE A 7 -36.29 -26.63 37.28
N GLY A 8 -35.23 -26.59 36.46
CA GLY A 8 -33.84 -26.67 36.90
C GLY A 8 -33.11 -25.35 36.66
N ARG A 9 -33.25 -24.40 37.58
CA ARG A 9 -32.48 -23.14 37.60
C ARG A 9 -31.07 -23.42 38.11
N GLY A 10 -30.08 -23.42 37.20
CA GLY A 10 -28.65 -23.40 37.55
C GLY A 10 -28.13 -21.98 37.67
N LEU A 11 -28.26 -21.41 38.87
CA LEU A 11 -27.68 -20.14 39.28
C LEU A 11 -26.16 -20.29 39.44
N TRP A 12 -25.36 -19.78 38.50
CA TRP A 12 -23.95 -19.48 38.77
C TRP A 12 -23.80 -17.97 38.94
N ARG A 13 -23.92 -17.55 40.20
CA ARG A 13 -23.36 -16.28 40.68
C ARG A 13 -21.91 -16.54 41.06
N ALA A 14 -20.98 -15.91 40.35
CA ALA A 14 -19.67 -15.59 40.91
C ALA A 14 -19.42 -14.10 40.64
N ALA A 15 -19.77 -13.31 41.65
CA ALA A 15 -19.34 -11.93 41.75
C ALA A 15 -17.92 -11.92 42.30
N LEU A 16 -16.99 -11.26 41.62
CA LEU A 16 -15.80 -10.69 42.25
C LEU A 16 -15.62 -9.27 41.74
N ARG A 17 -15.82 -8.37 42.70
CA ARG A 17 -15.63 -6.94 42.61
C ARG A 17 -14.15 -6.60 42.75
N ARG A 18 -13.84 -5.40 42.24
CA ARG A 18 -12.97 -4.36 42.81
C ARG A 18 -11.49 -4.40 42.44
N GLY A 19 -11.08 -3.33 41.76
CA GLY A 19 -9.71 -2.87 41.64
C GLY A 19 -9.59 -1.54 40.92
N ARG A 20 -10.41 -0.53 41.30
CA ARG A 20 -10.17 0.87 40.92
C ARG A 20 -9.03 1.39 41.81
N SER A 21 -7.88 1.69 41.21
CA SER A 21 -6.85 2.52 41.82
C SER A 21 -6.52 3.64 40.85
N GLY A 22 -7.08 4.82 41.13
CA GLY A 22 -6.55 6.07 40.61
C GLY A 22 -5.41 6.54 41.50
N LEU A 23 -4.47 7.29 40.91
CA LEU A 23 -3.84 8.51 41.42
C LEU A 23 -2.81 8.93 40.34
N LEU A 24 -3.06 10.00 39.60
CA LEU A 24 -2.62 11.38 39.87
C LEU A 24 -1.13 11.64 39.55
N LEU A 25 -0.96 12.63 38.66
CA LEU A 25 0.14 13.58 38.49
C LEU A 25 1.56 13.05 38.18
N GLY A 26 2.03 13.40 36.99
CA GLY A 26 3.44 13.34 36.63
C GLY A 26 3.73 13.89 35.23
N SER A 27 3.17 15.04 34.87
CA SER A 27 3.49 15.74 33.63
C SER A 27 4.89 16.35 33.73
N VAL A 28 5.90 15.59 33.30
CA VAL A 28 7.24 16.10 33.00
C VAL A 28 7.28 16.43 31.50
N VAL A 29 7.14 17.72 31.20
CA VAL A 29 7.40 18.27 29.87
C VAL A 29 8.91 18.26 29.68
N MET A 30 9.42 17.21 29.02
CA MET A 30 10.81 17.10 28.59
C MET A 30 10.89 17.56 27.12
N SER A 31 11.05 18.86 26.92
CA SER A 31 11.31 19.47 25.61
C SER A 31 12.71 19.08 25.14
N LEU A 32 12.83 17.93 24.46
CA LEU A 32 14.07 17.49 23.83
C LEU A 32 14.15 18.01 22.40
N GLY A 33 15.27 18.68 22.12
CA GLY A 33 15.49 19.55 20.97
C GLY A 33 15.37 18.89 19.60
N ILE A 34 14.88 19.70 18.66
CA ILE A 34 14.88 19.42 17.24
C ILE A 34 16.36 19.43 16.79
N SER A 35 17.00 18.26 16.79
CA SER A 35 18.26 18.07 16.09
C SER A 35 17.97 18.12 14.60
N ALA A 36 18.25 19.28 14.00
CA ALA A 36 18.16 19.46 12.57
C ALA A 36 19.22 18.58 11.88
N CYS A 37 18.77 17.67 11.02
CA CYS A 37 19.63 16.97 10.08
C CYS A 37 20.28 18.01 9.15
N THR A 38 21.53 18.40 9.40
CA THR A 38 22.35 19.07 8.39
C THR A 38 22.89 17.99 7.45
N GLY A 39 22.19 17.76 6.34
CA GLY A 39 22.73 17.01 5.21
C GLY A 39 23.67 17.90 4.41
N LEU A 40 24.98 17.63 4.49
CA LEU A 40 25.98 18.25 3.61
C LEU A 40 25.96 17.48 2.28
N ILE A 41 25.40 18.08 1.23
CA ILE A 41 25.61 17.58 -0.13
C ILE A 41 26.99 18.06 -0.55
N GLY A 42 27.91 17.13 -0.79
CA GLY A 42 29.25 17.44 -1.25
C GLY A 42 29.19 18.29 -2.51
N THR A 43 29.69 19.52 -2.42
CA THR A 43 30.09 20.30 -3.59
C THR A 43 31.35 19.60 -4.12
N GLY A 44 31.20 18.85 -5.22
CA GLY A 44 32.32 18.25 -5.90
C GLY A 44 33.37 19.31 -6.19
N GLU A 45 34.58 19.08 -5.68
CA GLU A 45 35.73 19.94 -5.90
C GLU A 45 36.00 20.06 -7.40
N ASP A 46 36.20 21.31 -7.83
CA ASP A 46 36.66 21.69 -9.15
C ASP A 46 38.02 21.03 -9.45
N GLY A 47 37.98 19.91 -10.17
CA GLY A 47 39.16 19.28 -10.74
C GLY A 47 39.52 19.93 -12.07
N ASP A 48 40.27 21.02 -12.01
CA ASP A 48 40.95 21.62 -13.18
C ASP A 48 42.04 20.66 -13.66
N GLY A 49 41.70 19.85 -14.67
CA GLY A 49 42.54 18.80 -15.25
C GLY A 49 42.84 19.10 -16.71
N ASN A 50 43.75 20.02 -16.95
CA ASN A 50 44.38 20.31 -18.24
C ASN A 50 44.98 19.02 -18.88
N GLY A 51 44.22 18.38 -19.77
CA GLY A 51 44.64 17.21 -20.54
C GLY A 51 45.18 17.61 -21.92
N THR A 52 46.46 17.98 -22.00
CA THR A 52 47.16 18.14 -23.29
C THR A 52 47.36 16.78 -23.95
N CYS A 53 46.68 16.53 -25.07
CA CYS A 53 46.84 15.31 -25.86
C CYS A 53 48.07 15.41 -26.77
N ALA A 54 49.18 14.79 -26.37
CA ALA A 54 50.34 14.59 -27.23
C ALA A 54 50.21 13.26 -28.01
N THR A 55 49.31 13.22 -29.02
CA THR A 55 49.34 12.41 -30.27
C THR A 55 47.94 12.31 -30.90
N PRO A 56 47.78 12.46 -32.23
CA PRO A 56 46.47 12.34 -32.92
C PRO A 56 46.02 10.89 -33.16
N PRO A 57 44.71 10.64 -33.40
CA PRO A 57 43.64 11.63 -33.57
C PRO A 57 42.79 11.83 -32.31
N CYS A 58 42.78 13.08 -31.82
CA CYS A 58 41.78 13.57 -30.88
C CYS A 58 40.47 13.78 -31.65
N LEU A 59 39.53 12.85 -31.46
CA LEU A 59 38.14 13.07 -31.84
C LEU A 59 37.55 14.14 -30.89
N PRO A 60 36.78 15.11 -31.40
CA PRO A 60 36.03 16.02 -30.52
C PRO A 60 35.06 15.18 -29.70
N GLN A 61 35.23 15.17 -28.37
CA GLN A 61 34.20 14.68 -27.47
C GLN A 61 33.12 15.75 -27.39
N ASP A 62 32.12 15.67 -28.26
CA ASP A 62 30.91 16.45 -28.10
C ASP A 62 30.30 16.12 -26.73
N PRO A 63 29.99 17.12 -25.88
CA PRO A 63 29.46 16.88 -24.54
C PRO A 63 27.98 16.42 -24.54
N VAL A 64 27.48 15.86 -25.65
CA VAL A 64 26.07 15.50 -25.81
C VAL A 64 25.93 14.11 -26.41
N THR A 65 26.63 13.11 -25.86
CA THR A 65 26.24 11.71 -26.10
C THR A 65 26.59 10.79 -24.93
N GLN A 66 26.41 11.26 -23.69
CA GLN A 66 25.77 10.35 -22.75
C GLN A 66 24.28 10.39 -23.09
N ALA A 67 23.89 9.54 -24.03
CA ALA A 67 22.55 8.99 -23.95
C ALA A 67 22.49 8.36 -22.56
N VAL A 68 21.99 9.12 -21.58
CA VAL A 68 21.19 8.52 -20.54
C VAL A 68 20.18 7.72 -21.35
N ALA A 69 20.40 6.40 -21.45
CA ALA A 69 19.30 5.52 -21.70
C ALA A 69 18.33 5.93 -20.59
N SER A 70 17.32 6.74 -20.94
CA SER A 70 16.16 6.87 -20.08
C SER A 70 15.79 5.42 -19.87
N LEU A 71 16.05 4.92 -18.67
CA LEU A 71 15.41 3.69 -18.26
C LEU A 71 13.95 4.09 -18.36
N GLU A 72 13.28 3.66 -19.44
CA GLU A 72 11.83 3.75 -19.65
C GLU A 72 11.18 2.82 -18.62
N THR A 73 11.50 3.05 -17.36
CA THR A 73 10.98 2.35 -16.21
C THR A 73 9.91 3.24 -15.62
N THR A 74 8.76 2.64 -15.37
CA THR A 74 7.67 3.38 -14.75
C THR A 74 8.13 3.83 -13.36
N ARG A 75 7.76 5.04 -12.94
CA ARG A 75 8.00 5.50 -11.56
C ARG A 75 7.09 4.79 -10.53
N PHE A 76 6.49 3.66 -10.91
CA PHE A 76 5.63 2.83 -10.11
C PHE A 76 6.25 1.43 -10.06
N PRO A 77 6.99 1.08 -9.00
CA PRO A 77 7.43 -0.30 -8.83
C PRO A 77 6.19 -1.20 -8.72
N ARG A 78 6.26 -2.40 -9.31
CA ARG A 78 5.25 -3.42 -9.09
C ARG A 78 5.21 -3.77 -7.59
N LEU A 79 4.02 -3.99 -7.06
CA LEU A 79 3.88 -4.55 -5.71
C LEU A 79 4.23 -6.04 -5.74
N SER A 80 4.87 -6.55 -4.68
CA SER A 80 4.92 -8.00 -4.47
C SER A 80 3.51 -8.55 -4.21
N HIS A 81 3.32 -9.86 -4.36
CA HIS A 81 2.02 -10.51 -4.13
C HIS A 81 1.50 -10.25 -2.71
N LEU A 82 2.37 -10.34 -1.71
CA LEU A 82 2.02 -10.03 -0.32
C LEU A 82 1.61 -8.56 -0.15
N GLN A 83 2.29 -7.63 -0.82
CA GLN A 83 1.94 -6.21 -0.77
C GLN A 83 0.61 -5.93 -1.47
N TRP A 84 0.36 -6.59 -2.60
CA TRP A 84 -0.90 -6.51 -3.33
C TRP A 84 -2.08 -7.00 -2.46
N GLU A 85 -1.96 -8.18 -1.84
CA GLU A 85 -2.98 -8.74 -0.94
C GLU A 85 -3.32 -7.80 0.22
N ASN A 86 -2.28 -7.25 0.88
CA ASN A 86 -2.48 -6.31 1.97
C ASN A 86 -3.13 -5.01 1.51
N THR A 87 -2.79 -4.54 0.30
CA THR A 87 -3.38 -3.34 -0.30
C THR A 87 -4.85 -3.57 -0.64
N VAL A 88 -5.19 -4.71 -1.24
CA VAL A 88 -6.58 -5.09 -1.56
C VAL A 88 -7.42 -5.17 -0.28
N ARG A 89 -6.90 -5.84 0.75
CA ARG A 89 -7.56 -5.94 2.06
C ARG A 89 -7.87 -4.57 2.66
N ASP A 90 -6.87 -3.67 2.67
CA ASP A 90 -7.01 -2.33 3.25
C ASP A 90 -7.96 -1.43 2.45
N LEU A 91 -7.83 -1.42 1.12
CA LEU A 91 -8.67 -0.59 0.25
C LEU A 91 -10.14 -0.98 0.33
N LEU A 92 -10.43 -2.28 0.39
CA LEU A 92 -11.78 -2.83 0.35
C LEU A 92 -12.35 -3.15 1.73
N TYR A 93 -11.62 -2.84 2.82
CA TYR A 93 -12.06 -3.10 4.19
C TYR A 93 -12.44 -4.57 4.45
N LEU A 94 -11.59 -5.48 3.96
CA LEU A 94 -11.73 -6.92 4.17
C LEU A 94 -11.12 -7.33 5.52
N ASP A 95 -11.70 -8.33 6.17
CA ASP A 95 -11.20 -8.83 7.45
C ASP A 95 -9.89 -9.63 7.30
N ALA A 96 -9.65 -10.19 6.10
CA ALA A 96 -8.48 -10.99 5.76
C ALA A 96 -8.03 -10.75 4.32
N PRO A 97 -6.77 -11.09 3.97
CA PRO A 97 -6.32 -11.19 2.58
C PRO A 97 -7.20 -12.11 1.74
N THR A 98 -7.25 -11.88 0.43
CA THR A 98 -8.08 -12.67 -0.49
C THR A 98 -7.49 -14.05 -0.75
N GLY A 99 -6.16 -14.16 -0.74
CA GLY A 99 -5.42 -15.37 -1.08
C GLY A 99 -5.39 -15.67 -2.59
N LEU A 100 -5.95 -14.80 -3.43
CA LEU A 100 -5.98 -14.97 -4.89
C LEU A 100 -4.57 -14.95 -5.48
N SER A 101 -3.64 -14.22 -4.87
CA SER A 101 -2.25 -14.15 -5.34
C SER A 101 -1.49 -15.47 -5.29
N ALA A 102 -2.02 -16.49 -4.61
CA ALA A 102 -1.44 -17.83 -4.60
C ALA A 102 -1.50 -18.54 -5.96
N SER A 103 -2.40 -18.12 -6.87
CA SER A 103 -2.49 -18.67 -8.23
C SER A 103 -1.73 -17.86 -9.27
N PHE A 104 -1.16 -16.71 -8.90
CA PHE A 104 -0.49 -15.83 -9.84
C PHE A 104 0.87 -16.40 -10.26
N THR A 105 1.34 -15.96 -11.43
CA THR A 105 2.73 -16.10 -11.84
C THR A 105 3.65 -15.60 -10.74
N GLY A 106 4.53 -16.45 -10.22
CA GLY A 106 5.30 -16.16 -9.01
C GLY A 106 6.20 -14.92 -9.09
N ASP A 107 6.35 -14.23 -7.96
CA ASP A 107 7.32 -13.16 -7.79
C ASP A 107 8.77 -13.68 -7.96
N PRO A 108 9.64 -12.95 -8.67
CA PRO A 108 11.05 -13.31 -8.78
C PRO A 108 11.77 -13.15 -7.44
N LEU A 109 12.66 -14.08 -7.11
CA LEU A 109 13.56 -13.97 -5.96
C LEU A 109 14.74 -13.05 -6.33
N GLY A 110 14.59 -11.76 -6.05
CA GLY A 110 15.56 -10.72 -6.43
C GLY A 110 16.65 -10.41 -5.40
N GLY A 111 16.81 -11.23 -4.35
CA GLY A 111 17.76 -10.99 -3.26
C GLY A 111 17.25 -11.52 -1.92
N ILE A 112 17.66 -10.86 -0.83
CA ILE A 112 17.24 -11.21 0.55
C ILE A 112 15.79 -10.77 0.82
N PHE A 113 15.32 -9.74 0.10
CA PHE A 113 13.97 -9.21 0.20
C PHE A 113 13.14 -9.61 -1.03
N ASP A 114 11.82 -9.73 -0.83
CA ASP A 114 10.82 -10.15 -1.81
C ASP A 114 10.25 -8.98 -2.65
N ASN A 115 10.87 -7.79 -2.57
CA ASN A 115 10.35 -6.55 -3.15
C ASN A 115 11.37 -5.80 -4.04
N ASN A 116 12.31 -6.52 -4.65
CA ASN A 116 13.31 -5.89 -5.52
C ASN A 116 12.68 -5.36 -6.82
N ALA A 117 12.51 -4.04 -6.91
CA ALA A 117 11.88 -3.36 -8.04
C ALA A 117 12.62 -3.52 -9.38
N GLU A 118 13.92 -3.83 -9.39
CA GLU A 118 14.71 -4.01 -10.62
C GLU A 118 14.29 -5.27 -11.38
N VAL A 119 13.81 -6.29 -10.66
CA VAL A 119 13.42 -7.58 -11.24
C VAL A 119 11.91 -7.83 -11.21
N MET A 120 11.15 -7.09 -10.38
CA MET A 120 9.69 -7.17 -10.32
C MET A 120 9.03 -6.45 -11.50
N LEU A 121 9.07 -7.08 -12.68
CA LEU A 121 8.46 -6.57 -13.91
C LEU A 121 7.07 -7.15 -14.13
N VAL A 122 6.13 -6.37 -14.65
CA VAL A 122 4.79 -6.88 -15.02
C VAL A 122 4.87 -7.55 -16.40
N ALA A 123 4.97 -8.88 -16.43
CA ALA A 123 4.85 -9.64 -17.67
C ALA A 123 3.37 -9.85 -18.06
N ALA A 124 3.12 -10.28 -19.30
CA ALA A 124 1.76 -10.52 -19.81
C ALA A 124 0.94 -11.50 -18.95
N SER A 125 1.58 -12.52 -18.37
CA SER A 125 0.91 -13.45 -17.45
C SER A 125 0.48 -12.77 -16.15
N HIS A 126 1.37 -12.00 -15.52
CA HIS A 126 1.04 -11.21 -14.33
C HIS A 126 -0.14 -10.25 -14.61
N TRP A 127 -0.16 -9.59 -15.78
CA TRP A 127 -1.28 -8.74 -16.16
C TRP A 127 -2.60 -9.51 -16.19
N ALA A 128 -2.63 -10.68 -16.83
CA ALA A 128 -3.82 -11.53 -16.89
C ALA A 128 -4.26 -11.99 -15.49
N ASP A 129 -3.30 -12.41 -14.65
CA ASP A 129 -3.56 -12.84 -13.27
C ASP A 129 -4.22 -11.73 -12.44
N TYR A 130 -3.68 -10.50 -12.49
CA TYR A 130 -4.25 -9.35 -11.78
C TYR A 130 -5.61 -8.91 -12.34
N GLN A 131 -5.80 -9.00 -13.66
CA GLN A 131 -7.09 -8.69 -14.29
C GLN A 131 -8.18 -9.66 -13.81
N THR A 132 -7.93 -10.97 -13.86
CA THR A 132 -8.88 -11.99 -13.38
C THR A 132 -9.18 -11.80 -11.89
N ALA A 133 -8.16 -11.56 -11.07
CA ALA A 133 -8.39 -11.29 -9.65
C ALA A 133 -9.24 -10.03 -9.41
N ALA A 134 -9.01 -8.96 -10.19
CA ALA A 134 -9.82 -7.74 -10.08
C ALA A 134 -11.29 -8.00 -10.45
N GLU A 135 -11.55 -8.83 -11.46
CA GLU A 135 -12.91 -9.25 -11.86
C GLU A 135 -13.59 -10.07 -10.74
N ASP A 136 -12.90 -11.07 -10.18
CA ASP A 136 -13.41 -11.91 -9.10
C ASP A 136 -13.73 -11.10 -7.83
N ILE A 137 -12.83 -10.19 -7.45
CA ILE A 137 -13.03 -9.28 -6.31
C ILE A 137 -14.21 -8.35 -6.59
N SER A 138 -14.32 -7.79 -7.79
CA SER A 138 -15.42 -6.88 -8.15
C SER A 138 -16.77 -7.59 -8.07
N ALA A 139 -16.86 -8.81 -8.61
CA ALA A 139 -18.07 -9.63 -8.52
C ALA A 139 -18.44 -9.92 -7.05
N THR A 140 -17.46 -10.28 -6.22
CA THR A 140 -17.67 -10.55 -4.80
C THR A 140 -18.21 -9.32 -4.06
N ILE A 141 -17.53 -8.18 -4.18
CA ILE A 141 -17.90 -6.94 -3.47
C ILE A 141 -19.26 -6.40 -3.93
N THR A 142 -19.53 -6.41 -5.22
CA THR A 142 -20.80 -5.87 -5.75
C THR A 142 -22.00 -6.77 -5.47
N SER A 143 -21.78 -8.06 -5.21
CA SER A 143 -22.83 -9.00 -4.83
C SER A 143 -23.23 -8.93 -3.34
N ASP A 144 -22.38 -8.35 -2.49
CA ASP A 144 -22.64 -8.18 -1.06
C ASP A 144 -22.96 -6.69 -0.73
N PRO A 145 -24.23 -6.36 -0.41
CA PRO A 145 -24.60 -4.99 -0.06
C PRO A 145 -23.85 -4.42 1.14
N VAL A 146 -23.44 -5.26 2.09
CA VAL A 146 -22.70 -4.83 3.27
C VAL A 146 -21.27 -4.48 2.90
N ALA A 147 -20.60 -5.29 2.07
CA ALA A 147 -19.26 -5.00 1.56
C ALA A 147 -19.26 -3.77 0.65
N LEU A 148 -20.23 -3.67 -0.28
CA LEU A 148 -20.35 -2.53 -1.18
C LEU A 148 -20.54 -1.21 -0.42
N ALA A 149 -21.38 -1.22 0.62
CA ALA A 149 -21.62 -0.04 1.46
C ALA A 149 -20.38 0.44 2.23
N LYS A 150 -19.33 -0.39 2.40
CA LYS A 150 -18.07 0.03 3.00
C LYS A 150 -17.22 0.92 2.08
N ILE A 151 -17.36 0.76 0.76
CA ILE A 151 -16.53 1.46 -0.23
C ILE A 151 -17.26 2.56 -0.99
N VAL A 152 -18.60 2.54 -0.99
CA VAL A 152 -19.44 3.56 -1.64
C VAL A 152 -19.87 4.63 -0.63
N PRO A 153 -19.71 5.95 -0.94
CA PRO A 153 -20.22 7.02 -0.08
C PRO A 153 -21.73 6.89 0.18
N ALA A 154 -22.18 7.17 1.41
CA ALA A 154 -23.59 7.07 1.77
C ALA A 154 -24.46 8.17 1.13
N ASP A 155 -23.84 9.28 0.71
CA ASP A 155 -24.47 10.51 0.24
C ASP A 155 -24.25 10.73 -1.28
N LEU A 156 -24.28 9.66 -2.07
CA LEU A 156 -24.13 9.78 -3.52
C LEU A 156 -25.24 10.64 -4.16
N PRO A 157 -24.89 11.55 -5.09
CA PRO A 157 -25.85 12.23 -5.95
C PRO A 157 -26.75 11.27 -6.73
N SER A 158 -27.96 11.72 -7.09
CA SER A 158 -28.89 10.92 -7.91
C SER A 158 -28.51 10.89 -9.40
N ASP A 159 -27.77 11.88 -9.89
CA ASP A 159 -27.22 11.86 -11.25
C ASP A 159 -26.05 10.86 -11.32
N PRO A 160 -26.11 9.84 -12.19
CA PRO A 160 -25.06 8.83 -12.32
C PRO A 160 -23.66 9.40 -12.59
N THR A 161 -23.55 10.50 -13.34
CA THR A 161 -22.24 11.10 -13.66
C THR A 161 -21.62 11.71 -12.41
N GLU A 162 -22.43 12.42 -11.63
CA GLU A 162 -22.02 13.03 -10.37
C GLU A 162 -21.76 11.99 -9.28
N ALA A 163 -22.52 10.90 -9.27
CA ALA A 163 -22.27 9.75 -8.40
C ALA A 163 -20.92 9.08 -8.71
N ALA A 164 -20.62 8.85 -9.98
CA ALA A 164 -19.34 8.27 -10.41
C ALA A 164 -18.18 9.19 -10.01
N ARG A 165 -18.31 10.51 -10.22
CA ARG A 165 -17.31 11.48 -9.79
C ARG A 165 -17.08 11.42 -8.28
N ALA A 166 -18.16 11.46 -7.48
CA ALA A 166 -18.06 11.37 -6.02
C ALA A 166 -17.39 10.07 -5.55
N PHE A 167 -17.67 8.94 -6.20
CA PHE A 167 -16.99 7.68 -5.92
C PHE A 167 -15.49 7.72 -6.24
N VAL A 168 -15.09 8.23 -7.41
CA VAL A 168 -13.67 8.38 -7.78
C VAL A 168 -12.93 9.30 -6.81
N GLU A 169 -13.59 10.38 -6.40
CA GLU A 169 -13.05 11.35 -5.46
C GLU A 169 -12.87 10.81 -4.02
N THR A 170 -13.63 9.79 -3.64
CA THR A 170 -13.57 9.21 -2.29
C THR A 170 -12.75 7.92 -2.26
N PHE A 171 -13.13 6.95 -3.07
CA PHE A 171 -12.46 5.66 -3.20
C PHE A 171 -11.22 5.75 -4.10
N GLY A 172 -11.35 6.37 -5.27
CA GLY A 172 -10.27 6.46 -6.26
C GLY A 172 -9.02 7.15 -5.71
N ARG A 173 -9.15 8.25 -4.95
CA ARG A 173 -8.00 8.93 -4.32
C ARG A 173 -7.25 8.07 -3.30
N ARG A 174 -7.89 7.07 -2.70
CA ARG A 174 -7.23 6.10 -1.79
C ARG A 174 -6.51 5.02 -2.59
N ALA A 175 -7.16 4.49 -3.63
CA ALA A 175 -6.60 3.46 -4.50
C ALA A 175 -5.44 4.00 -5.34
N TYR A 176 -5.58 5.21 -5.85
CA TYR A 176 -4.60 5.91 -6.66
C TYR A 176 -4.06 7.11 -5.88
N ARG A 177 -2.85 6.95 -5.32
CA ARG A 177 -2.21 7.94 -4.42
C ARG A 177 -1.70 9.21 -5.13
N ARG A 178 -2.30 9.60 -6.25
CA ARG A 178 -1.99 10.80 -7.05
C ARG A 178 -3.29 11.53 -7.40
N PRO A 179 -3.21 12.81 -7.80
CA PRO A 179 -4.38 13.53 -8.29
C PRO A 179 -5.05 12.77 -9.45
N LEU A 180 -6.37 12.68 -9.40
CA LEU A 180 -7.26 12.07 -10.39
C LEU A 180 -8.03 13.16 -11.14
#